data_AF-A0A0R1PVS5-F1
#
_entry.id   AF-A0A0R1PVS5-F1
#
_cell.length_a   1.000
_cell.length_b   1.000
_cell.length_c   1.000
_cell.angle_alpha   90.00
_cell.angle_beta   90.00
_cell.angle_gamma   90.00
#
_symmetry.space_group_name_H-M   'P 1'
#
loop_
_entity.id
_entity.type
_entity.pdbx_description
1 polymer ?
#
loop_
_entity_poly.entity_id
_entity_poly.type
_entity_poly.pdbx_seq_one_letter_code
_entity_poly.pdbx_strand_id
1 'polypeptide(L)' 'MNKLKKVGVQLIANIPFILVLAGIASIVYACFLFTEILGWAILGIALIMVAYMLSPTIKGGGD' A
#
# COMPACT_ATOMS: atom_id res chain seq x y z
N MET A 1 19.68 11.73 18.12
CA MET A 1 18.62 10.71 18.00
C MET A 1 19.11 9.61 17.05
N ASN A 2 19.50 8.45 17.59
CA ASN A 2 20.11 7.36 16.81
C ASN A 2 19.17 6.90 15.69
N LYS A 3 19.71 6.65 14.48
CA LYS A 3 18.91 6.30 13.28
C LYS A 3 17.91 5.17 13.53
N LEU A 4 18.27 4.21 14.40
CA LEU A 4 17.42 3.09 14.80
C LEU A 4 16.11 3.53 15.48
N LYS A 5 16.16 4.51 16.38
CA LYS A 5 14.95 5.06 17.02
C LYS A 5 14.07 5.81 16.03
N LYS A 6 14.68 6.47 15.03
CA LYS A 6 13.93 7.22 14.01
C LYS A 6 13.11 6.28 13.12
N VAL A 7 13.69 5.16 12.69
CA VAL A 7 12.99 4.12 11.91
C VAL A 7 11.89 3.47 12.73
N GLY A 8 12.16 3.10 13.99
CA GLY A 8 11.14 2.50 14.86
C GLY A 8 9.93 3.41 15.07
N VAL A 9 10.14 4.71 15.30
CA VAL A 9 9.04 5.68 15.46
C VAL A 9 8.27 5.90 14.16
N GLN A 10 8.95 5.93 13.01
CA GLN A 10 8.28 6.05 11.71
C GLN A 10 7.50 4.80 11.32
N LEU A 11 7.96 3.60 11.72
CA LEU A 11 7.21 2.37 11.51
C LEU A 11 5.92 2.40 12.33
N ILE A 12 6.02 2.76 13.61
CA ILE A 12 4.87 2.84 14.51
C ILE A 12 3.85 3.88 14.02
N ALA A 13 4.32 5.03 13.54
CA ALA A 13 3.46 6.07 12.97
C ALA A 13 2.71 5.63 11.71
N ASN A 14 3.23 4.64 10.97
CA ASN A 14 2.67 4.16 9.70
C ASN A 14 2.06 2.75 9.80
N ILE A 15 1.92 2.18 11.00
CA ILE A 15 1.27 0.87 11.22
C ILE A 15 -0.02 0.70 10.43
N PRO A 16 -1.01 1.64 10.47
CA PRO A 16 -2.27 1.42 9.75
C PRO A 16 -2.07 1.29 8.25
N PHE A 17 -1.19 2.10 7.66
CA PHE A 17 -0.87 2.04 6.24
C PHE A 17 -0.17 0.73 5.87
N ILE A 18 0.79 0.28 6.70
CA ILE A 18 1.48 -1.00 6.53
C ILE A 18 0.48 -2.18 6.60
N LEU A 19 -0.48 -2.11 7.52
CA LEU A 19 -1.51 -3.14 7.69
C LEU A 19 -2.42 -3.23 6.44
N VAL A 20 -2.79 -2.08 5.87
CA VAL A 20 -3.57 -2.02 4.62
C VAL A 20 -2.79 -2.64 3.46
N LEU A 21 -1.51 -2.27 3.29
CA LEU A 21 -0.66 -2.85 2.25
C LEU A 21 -0.48 -4.37 2.43
N ALA A 22 -0.30 -4.84 3.66
CA ALA A 22 -0.19 -6.26 3.97
C ALA A 22 -1.50 -7.02 3.64
N GLY A 23 -2.66 -6.42 3.94
CA GLY A 23 -3.96 -6.98 3.58
C GLY A 23 -4.15 -7.09 2.07
N ILE A 24 -3.84 -6.02 1.32
CA ILE A 24 -3.91 -6.01 -0.14
C ILE A 24 -2.97 -7.08 -0.74
N ALA A 25 -1.73 -7.17 -0.24
CA ALA A 25 -0.78 -8.18 -0.69
C ALA A 25 -1.25 -9.62 -0.42
N SER A 26 -1.88 -9.86 0.73
CA SER A 26 -2.46 -11.17 1.08
C SER A 26 -3.59 -11.57 0.11
N ILE A 27 -4.46 -10.63 -0.27
CA ILE A 27 -5.54 -10.85 -1.23
C ILE A 27 -4.97 -11.18 -2.61
N VAL A 28 -3.98 -10.40 -3.09
CA VAL A 28 -3.31 -10.66 -4.37
C VAL A 28 -2.69 -12.05 -4.38
N TYR A 29 -1.96 -12.41 -3.32
CA TYR A 29 -1.36 -13.74 -3.18
C TYR A 29 -2.42 -14.86 -3.20
N ALA A 30 -3.54 -14.68 -2.50
CA ALA A 30 -4.64 -15.62 -2.54
C ALA A 30 -5.20 -15.79 -3.96
N CYS A 31 -5.36 -14.72 -4.73
CA CYS A 31 -5.85 -14.79 -6.12
C CYS A 31 -4.91 -15.56 -7.05
N PHE A 32 -3.58 -15.41 -6.88
CA PHE A 32 -2.58 -16.19 -7.62
C PHE A 32 -2.65 -17.69 -7.32
N LEU A 33 -3.07 -18.08 -6.10
CA LEU A 33 -3.25 -19.49 -5.75
C LEU A 33 -4.45 -20.14 -6.47
N PHE A 34 -5.46 -19.35 -6.86
CA PHE A 34 -6.61 -19.86 -7.62
C PHE A 34 -6.30 -19.95 -9.11
N THR A 35 -5.95 -18.84 -9.75
CA THR A 35 -5.57 -18.81 -11.17
C THR A 35 -4.61 -17.66 -11.46
N GLU A 36 -3.68 -17.88 -12.37
CA GLU A 36 -2.68 -16.87 -12.75
C GLU A 36 -3.33 -15.61 -13.34
N ILE A 37 -4.33 -15.77 -14.22
CA ILE A 37 -5.04 -14.66 -14.86
C ILE A 37 -5.75 -13.79 -13.81
N LEU A 38 -6.41 -14.39 -12.82
CA LEU A 38 -7.07 -13.65 -11.74
C LEU A 38 -6.04 -12.92 -10.86
N GLY A 39 -4.90 -13.55 -10.56
CA GLY A 39 -3.80 -12.92 -9.83
C GLY A 39 -3.32 -11.64 -10.49
N TRP A 40 -3.06 -11.67 -11.81
CA TRP A 40 -2.65 -10.50 -12.58
C TRP A 40 -3.73 -9.40 -12.61
N ALA A 41 -5.00 -9.77 -12.79
CA ALA A 41 -6.10 -8.81 -12.77
C ALA A 41 -6.22 -8.09 -11.42
N ILE A 42 -6.16 -8.84 -10.32
CA ILE A 42 -6.28 -8.29 -8.96
C ILE A 42 -5.03 -7.49 -8.56
N LEU A 43 -3.83 -7.92 -8.98
CA LEU A 43 -2.60 -7.16 -8.80
C LEU A 43 -2.69 -5.78 -9.48
N GLY A 44 -3.22 -5.71 -10.70
CA GLY A 44 -3.44 -4.44 -11.40
C GLY A 44 -4.34 -3.48 -10.62
N ILE A 45 -5.46 -3.99 -10.09
CA ILE A 45 -6.39 -3.19 -9.28
C ILE A 45 -5.72 -2.73 -7.98
N ALA A 46 -5.00 -3.63 -7.30
CA ALA A 46 -4.27 -3.33 -6.08
C ALA A 46 -3.23 -2.21 -6.29
N LEU A 47 -2.48 -2.24 -7.39
CA LEU A 47 -1.51 -1.21 -7.73
C LEU A 47 -2.16 0.17 -7.97
N ILE A 48 -3.31 0.21 -8.67
CA ILE A 48 -4.06 1.45 -8.86
C ILE A 48 -4.55 2.02 -7.53
N MET A 49 -5.09 1.17 -6.65
CA MET A 49 -5.50 1.61 -5.31
C MET A 49 -4.34 2.19 -4.50
N VAL A 50 -3.20 1.51 -4.50
CA VAL A 50 -2.00 1.99 -3.79
C VAL A 50 -1.51 3.32 -4.37
N ALA A 51 -1.53 3.47 -5.71
CA ALA A 51 -1.20 4.74 -6.36
C ALA A 51 -2.15 5.87 -5.93
N TYR A 52 -3.44 5.60 -5.78
CA TYR A 52 -4.41 6.57 -5.28
C TYR A 52 -4.16 6.93 -3.80
N MET A 53 -3.82 5.95 -2.95
CA MET A 53 -3.47 6.20 -1.54
C MET A 53 -2.20 7.03 -1.37
N LEU A 54 -1.23 6.87 -2.29
CA LEU A 54 0.03 7.61 -2.30
C LEU A 54 -0.07 8.94 -3.06
N SER A 55 -1.13 9.14 -3.85
CA SER A 55 -1.30 10.37 -4.61
C SER A 55 -1.40 11.53 -3.63
N PRO A 56 -0.58 12.58 -3.78
CA PRO A 56 -0.67 13.73 -2.91
C PRO A 56 -2.07 14.31 -3.09
N THR A 57 -2.82 14.44 -2.00
CA THR A 57 -4.01 15.28 -1.99
C THR A 57 -3.54 16.66 -2.47
N ILE A 58 -3.91 17.04 -3.68
CA ILE A 58 -3.72 18.40 -4.19
C ILE A 58 -4.47 19.30 -3.21
N LYS A 59 -3.75 19.83 -2.23
CA LYS A 59 -4.23 20.88 -1.35
C LYS A 59 -4.35 22.09 -2.26
N GLY A 60 -5.59 22.47 -2.56
CA GLY A 60 -5.98 23.43 -3.58
C GLY A 60 -4.95 24.53 -3.87
N GLY A 61 -4.55 24.59 -5.13
CA GLY A 61 -3.82 25.70 -5.75
C GLY A 61 -4.36 25.83 -7.17
N GLY A 62 -5.65 26.16 -7.27
CA GLY A 62 -6.21 26.77 -8.47
C GLY A 62 -5.85 28.25 -8.43
N ASP A 63 -5.21 28.69 -9.50
CA ASP A 63 -5.09 30.05 -10.00
C ASP A 63 -6.31 30.94 -9.69
#